data_AF-A0A6I4NPG8-F1
#
_entry.id   AF-A0A6I4NPG8-F1
#
_cell.length_a   1.000
_cell.length_b   1.000
_cell.length_c   1.000
_cell.angle_alpha   90.00
_cell.angle_beta   90.00
_cell.angle_gamma   90.00
#
_symmetry.space_group_name_H-M   'P 1'
#
loop_
_entity.id
_entity.type
_entity.pdbx_description
1 polymer ?
#
loop_
_entity_poly.entity_id
_entity_poly.type
_entity_poly.pdbx_seq_one_letter_code
_entity_poly.pdbx_strand_id
1 'polypeptide(L)'
;MILLYISMLIVWVYDFMIYNTSTYKQQLKMNAFTITFCLVLYGLTLLCFFLPFKNGQKVTGKIVGVILGIVITLTVIGNLDFLIIFIWPLIAVFQIIFISYWSFRIFGRRKTGKIVAIVFTTAFLLLLMQPWISDWTFNKKDVKKILAFHNLELKDDFKILKNESFGFKDYRETFILKLSDNDFNRISQSIKSSKSYKGFFRDYSNAPSVDTQNDTVDFETTNYFEREYSTNRKMENGTYHFWFQLDKQKKELEYNGSDE
;
A
#
# COMPACT_ATOMS: atom_id res chain seq x y z
N MET A 1 1.72 -15.05 -7.31
CA MET A 1 1.29 -13.86 -6.55
C MET A 1 2.42 -13.28 -5.71
N ILE A 2 2.95 -13.96 -4.68
CA ILE A 2 4.09 -13.46 -3.87
C ILE A 2 5.34 -13.12 -4.70
N LEU A 3 5.69 -13.96 -5.69
CA LEU A 3 6.81 -13.69 -6.60
C LEU A 3 6.61 -12.47 -7.50
N LEU A 4 5.36 -12.14 -7.86
CA LEU A 4 5.01 -10.94 -8.64
C LEU A 4 5.18 -9.67 -7.79
N TYR A 5 4.82 -9.73 -6.50
CA TYR A 5 5.06 -8.63 -5.57
C TYR A 5 6.55 -8.43 -5.25
N ILE A 6 7.35 -9.50 -5.16
CA ILE A 6 8.81 -9.40 -5.02
C ILE A 6 9.43 -8.78 -6.27
N SER A 7 9.00 -9.18 -7.47
CA SER A 7 9.49 -8.56 -8.71
C SER A 7 9.09 -7.09 -8.83
N MET A 8 7.90 -6.72 -8.40
CA MET A 8 7.45 -5.31 -8.39
C MET A 8 8.19 -4.47 -7.34
N LEU A 9 8.52 -5.05 -6.19
CA LEU A 9 9.38 -4.40 -5.20
C LEU A 9 10.79 -4.16 -5.75
N ILE A 10 11.32 -5.10 -6.54
CA ILE A 10 12.63 -4.99 -7.20
C ILE A 10 12.61 -3.93 -8.31
N VAL A 11 11.58 -3.91 -9.16
CA VAL A 11 11.41 -2.88 -10.21
C VAL A 11 11.23 -1.49 -9.59
N TRP A 12 10.46 -1.38 -8.51
CA TRP A 12 10.30 -0.14 -7.76
C TRP A 12 11.61 0.35 -7.14
N VAL A 13 12.40 -0.55 -6.52
CA VAL A 13 13.74 -0.21 -6.05
C VAL A 13 14.62 0.27 -7.21
N TYR A 14 14.52 -0.36 -8.37
CA TYR A 14 15.33 -0.02 -9.54
C TYR A 14 14.98 1.35 -10.15
N ASP A 15 13.69 1.63 -10.35
CA ASP A 15 13.23 2.92 -10.92
C ASP A 15 13.48 4.07 -9.94
N PHE A 16 13.32 3.83 -8.64
CA PHE A 16 13.70 4.79 -7.59
C PHE A 16 15.22 5.04 -7.56
N MET A 17 16.05 4.01 -7.78
CA MET A 17 17.51 4.18 -7.87
C MET A 17 17.92 5.02 -9.08
N ILE A 18 17.26 4.84 -10.24
CA ILE A 18 17.55 5.64 -11.44
C ILE A 18 17.16 7.11 -11.22
N TYR A 19 15.98 7.37 -10.65
CA TYR A 19 15.51 8.74 -10.44
C TYR A 19 16.40 9.52 -9.46
N ASN A 20 16.86 8.86 -8.39
CA ASN A 20 17.56 9.55 -7.31
C ASN A 20 19.05 9.80 -7.63
N THR A 21 19.67 9.01 -8.53
CA THR A 21 21.08 9.23 -8.98
C THR A 21 21.34 10.61 -9.60
N SER A 22 20.30 11.29 -10.12
CA SER A 22 20.37 12.65 -10.67
C SER A 22 20.59 13.75 -9.61
N THR A 23 20.31 13.48 -8.33
CA THR A 23 20.29 14.49 -7.25
C THR A 23 21.44 14.35 -6.23
N TYR A 24 22.30 13.34 -6.35
CA TYR A 24 23.35 13.02 -5.35
C TYR A 24 24.60 13.91 -5.35
N LYS A 25 24.66 14.96 -6.18
CA LYS A 25 25.84 15.84 -6.21
C LYS A 25 25.85 16.95 -5.15
N GLN A 26 25.02 16.86 -4.11
CA GLN A 26 25.01 17.80 -2.98
C GLN A 26 25.30 17.12 -1.63
N GLN A 27 26.55 17.28 -1.21
CA GLN A 27 27.07 17.38 0.17
C GLN A 27 26.60 16.38 1.24
N LEU A 28 27.55 15.52 1.65
CA LEU A 28 27.64 14.76 2.91
C LEU A 28 27.39 15.64 4.15
N LYS A 29 26.14 15.97 4.44
CA LYS A 29 25.73 16.55 5.71
C LYS A 29 24.63 15.68 6.27
N MET A 30 25.01 14.68 7.08
CA MET A 30 24.05 13.87 7.81
C MET A 30 23.12 14.80 8.57
N ASN A 31 21.81 14.68 8.32
CA ASN A 31 20.81 15.47 9.02
C ASN A 31 20.88 15.16 10.53
N ALA A 32 20.68 16.17 11.38
CA ALA A 32 20.62 16.00 12.84
C ALA A 32 19.62 14.90 13.23
N PHE A 33 18.51 14.77 12.50
CA PHE A 33 17.54 13.69 12.68
C PHE A 33 18.17 12.29 12.55
N THR A 34 18.93 12.05 11.49
CA THR A 34 19.61 10.78 11.21
C THR A 34 20.61 10.45 12.32
N ILE A 35 21.37 11.45 12.78
CA ILE A 35 22.34 11.29 13.87
C ILE A 35 21.62 10.92 15.18
N THR A 36 20.57 11.66 15.55
CA THR A 36 19.81 11.40 16.77
C THR A 36 19.22 9.99 16.76
N PHE A 37 18.61 9.57 15.65
CA PHE A 37 17.99 8.25 15.55
C PHE A 37 19.05 7.13 15.56
N CYS A 38 20.19 7.31 14.90
CA CYS A 38 21.34 6.42 15.04
C CYS A 38 21.74 6.21 16.50
N LEU A 39 21.91 7.30 17.26
CA LEU A 39 22.28 7.22 18.67
C LEU A 39 21.25 6.44 19.49
N VAL A 40 19.95 6.64 19.22
CA VAL A 40 18.88 5.85 19.83
C VAL A 40 19.02 4.36 19.49
N LEU A 41 19.19 4.01 18.21
CA LEU A 41 19.34 2.62 17.77
C LEU A 41 20.58 1.93 18.36
N TYR A 42 21.71 2.64 18.47
CA TYR A 42 22.89 2.11 19.15
C TYR A 42 22.66 1.94 20.66
N GLY A 43 21.99 2.89 21.31
CA GLY A 43 21.60 2.78 22.71
C GLY A 43 20.72 1.55 22.97
N LEU A 44 19.73 1.31 22.12
CA LEU A 44 18.89 0.11 22.16
C LEU A 44 19.70 -1.16 21.87
N THR A 45 20.66 -1.12 20.95
CA THR A 45 21.56 -2.25 20.66
C THR A 45 22.41 -2.62 21.90
N LEU A 46 22.91 -1.62 22.63
CA LEU A 46 23.62 -1.86 23.89
C LEU A 46 22.74 -2.54 24.93
N LEU A 47 21.44 -2.18 25.02
CA LEU A 47 20.48 -2.88 25.87
C LEU A 47 20.23 -4.33 25.40
N CYS A 48 20.09 -4.55 24.09
CA CYS A 48 19.98 -5.90 23.50
C CYS A 48 21.21 -6.76 23.80
N PHE A 49 22.40 -6.16 23.90
CA PHE A 49 23.60 -6.87 24.34
C PHE A 49 23.58 -7.13 25.86
N PHE A 50 23.29 -6.11 26.66
CA PHE A 50 23.45 -6.11 28.12
C PHE A 50 22.44 -7.03 28.84
N LEU A 51 21.16 -7.00 28.44
CA LEU A 51 20.12 -7.74 29.16
C LEU A 51 20.31 -9.28 29.11
N PRO A 52 20.54 -9.91 27.94
CA PRO A 52 20.88 -11.34 27.88
C PRO A 52 22.17 -11.67 28.62
N PHE A 53 23.17 -10.78 28.53
CA PHE A 53 24.47 -10.96 29.18
C PHE A 53 24.32 -11.02 30.71
N LYS A 54 23.57 -10.09 31.31
CA LYS A 54 23.27 -10.05 32.75
C LYS A 54 22.51 -11.31 33.20
N ASN A 55 21.65 -11.86 32.35
CA ASN A 55 20.90 -13.09 32.62
C ASN A 55 21.69 -14.38 32.28
N GLY A 56 23.01 -14.30 32.08
CA GLY A 56 23.89 -15.45 31.85
C GLY A 56 23.92 -15.98 30.41
N GLN A 57 23.10 -15.45 29.50
CA GLN A 57 23.10 -15.83 28.06
C GLN A 57 24.06 -14.94 27.27
N LYS A 58 25.35 -15.00 27.62
CA LYS A 58 26.41 -14.14 27.05
C LYS A 58 26.56 -14.30 25.54
N VAL A 59 26.39 -15.52 25.02
CA VAL A 59 26.49 -15.82 23.58
C VAL A 59 25.39 -15.09 22.79
N THR A 60 24.13 -15.19 23.25
CA THR A 60 22.99 -14.53 22.61
C THR A 60 23.16 -13.01 22.58
N GLY A 61 23.56 -12.41 23.71
CA GLY A 61 23.80 -10.96 23.78
C GLY A 61 24.88 -10.50 22.81
N LYS A 62 26.02 -11.23 22.73
CA LYS A 62 27.10 -10.95 21.78
C LYS A 62 26.64 -11.02 20.33
N ILE A 63 26.00 -12.12 19.94
CA ILE A 63 25.56 -12.34 18.56
C ILE A 63 24.58 -11.24 18.12
N VAL A 64 23.53 -11.01 18.91
CA VAL A 64 22.50 -10.01 18.57
C VAL A 64 23.08 -8.60 18.54
N GLY A 65 23.87 -8.23 19.55
CA GLY A 65 24.50 -6.90 19.62
C GLY A 65 25.44 -6.62 18.45
N VAL A 66 26.29 -7.59 18.09
CA VAL A 66 27.23 -7.45 16.95
C VAL A 66 26.48 -7.36 15.63
N ILE A 67 25.50 -8.24 15.38
CA ILE A 67 24.72 -8.21 14.14
C ILE A 67 23.98 -6.88 13.98
N LEU A 68 23.26 -6.44 15.02
CA LEU A 68 22.55 -5.15 14.98
C LEU A 68 23.51 -3.98 14.77
N GLY A 69 24.65 -3.97 15.48
CA GLY A 69 25.67 -2.93 15.32
C GLY A 69 26.21 -2.87 13.89
N ILE A 70 26.53 -4.02 13.29
CA ILE A 70 26.98 -4.09 11.89
C ILE A 70 25.89 -3.58 10.94
N VAL A 71 24.65 -4.04 11.08
CA VAL A 71 23.54 -3.62 10.21
C VAL A 71 23.33 -2.11 10.27
N ILE A 72 23.26 -1.53 11.47
CA ILE A 72 23.10 -0.06 11.64
C ILE A 72 24.29 0.66 10.99
N THR A 73 25.52 0.21 11.25
CA THR A 73 26.73 0.82 10.69
C THR A 73 26.75 0.76 9.17
N LEU A 74 26.37 -0.38 8.57
CA LEU A 74 26.27 -0.55 7.12
C LEU A 74 25.20 0.37 6.52
N THR A 75 24.05 0.55 7.19
CA THR A 75 23.02 1.49 6.68
C THR A 75 23.48 2.94 6.66
N VAL A 76 24.36 3.33 7.60
CA VAL A 76 24.92 4.70 7.67
C VAL A 76 26.06 4.89 6.67
N ILE A 77 27.00 3.95 6.60
CA ILE A 77 28.19 4.07 5.73
C ILE A 77 27.81 3.88 4.26
N GLY A 78 26.86 2.98 3.98
CA GLY A 78 26.47 2.63 2.61
C GLY A 78 25.74 3.73 1.85
N ASN A 79 25.51 4.91 2.45
CA ASN A 79 24.66 5.98 1.90
C ASN A 79 23.30 5.45 1.41
N LEU A 80 22.75 4.49 2.14
CA LEU A 80 21.47 3.85 1.82
C LEU A 80 20.32 4.70 2.37
N ASP A 81 20.36 6.01 2.14
CA ASP A 81 19.44 6.99 2.74
C ASP A 81 17.97 6.66 2.46
N PHE A 82 17.70 6.07 1.30
CA PHE A 82 16.36 5.63 0.94
C PHE A 82 15.88 4.38 1.70
N LEU A 83 16.80 3.48 2.08
CA LEU A 83 16.45 2.28 2.84
C LEU A 83 16.30 2.59 4.33
N ILE A 84 16.90 3.68 4.82
CA ILE A 84 16.83 4.08 6.22
C ILE A 84 15.37 4.17 6.69
N ILE A 85 14.48 4.78 5.90
CA ILE A 85 13.06 4.94 6.27
C ILE A 85 12.32 3.60 6.46
N PHE A 86 12.76 2.53 5.79
CA PHE A 86 12.15 1.20 5.89
C PHE A 86 12.85 0.32 6.93
N ILE A 87 14.18 0.31 6.94
CA ILE A 87 14.97 -0.61 7.76
C ILE A 87 15.00 -0.17 9.22
N TRP A 88 15.15 1.13 9.49
CA TRP A 88 15.34 1.61 10.86
C TRP A 88 14.12 1.41 11.77
N PRO A 89 12.87 1.66 11.33
CA PRO A 89 11.69 1.29 12.12
C PRO A 89 11.63 -0.21 12.42
N LEU A 90 12.00 -1.06 11.45
CA LEU A 90 11.98 -2.51 11.63
C LEU A 90 13.02 -2.97 12.67
N ILE A 91 14.23 -2.39 12.64
CA ILE A 91 15.26 -2.60 13.66
C ILE A 91 14.77 -2.13 15.03
N ALA A 92 14.20 -0.92 15.11
CA ALA A 92 13.71 -0.37 16.36
C ALA A 92 12.63 -1.24 17.00
N VAL A 93 11.66 -1.71 16.20
CA VAL A 93 10.60 -2.61 16.68
C VAL A 93 11.18 -3.94 17.16
N PHE A 94 12.11 -4.54 16.39
CA PHE A 94 12.79 -5.75 16.83
C PHE A 94 13.51 -5.56 18.18
N GLN A 95 14.25 -4.45 18.34
CA GLN A 95 14.93 -4.11 19.59
C GLN A 95 13.95 -3.95 20.75
N ILE A 96 12.82 -3.27 20.56
CA ILE A 96 11.78 -3.09 21.59
C ILE A 96 11.21 -4.45 22.01
N ILE A 97 10.86 -5.32 21.05
CA ILE A 97 10.34 -6.67 21.32
C ILE A 97 11.39 -7.47 22.11
N PHE A 98 12.64 -7.47 21.65
CA PHE A 98 13.73 -8.21 22.27
C PHE A 98 14.03 -7.71 23.69
N ILE A 99 14.16 -6.39 23.87
CA ILE A 99 14.38 -5.75 25.17
C ILE A 99 13.25 -6.07 26.13
N SER A 100 11.98 -6.00 25.69
CA SER A 100 10.83 -6.30 26.53
C SER A 100 10.87 -7.74 27.05
N TYR A 101 11.09 -8.72 26.16
CA TYR A 101 11.24 -10.13 26.52
C TYR A 101 12.33 -10.34 27.58
N TRP A 102 13.50 -9.76 27.34
CA TRP A 102 14.66 -9.93 28.20
C TRP A 102 14.56 -9.20 29.53
N SER A 103 13.92 -8.05 29.55
CA SER A 103 13.62 -7.30 30.79
C SER A 103 12.76 -8.14 31.72
N PHE A 104 11.63 -8.68 31.25
CA PHE A 104 10.78 -9.56 32.06
C PHE A 104 11.49 -10.84 32.51
N ARG A 105 12.41 -11.36 31.68
CA ARG A 105 13.20 -12.53 32.02
C ARG A 105 14.17 -12.28 33.17
N ILE A 106 14.79 -11.10 33.25
CA ILE A 106 15.66 -10.70 34.36
C ILE A 106 14.87 -10.59 35.67
N PHE A 107 13.63 -10.11 35.62
CA PHE A 107 12.74 -10.07 36.80
C PHE A 107 12.12 -11.43 37.17
N GLY A 108 12.60 -12.54 36.60
CA GLY A 108 12.10 -13.89 36.88
C GLY A 108 10.75 -14.22 36.22
N ARG A 109 10.11 -13.29 35.52
CA ARG A 109 8.78 -13.44 34.90
C ARG A 109 8.87 -13.94 33.45
N ARG A 110 9.46 -15.12 33.26
CA ARG A 110 9.70 -15.70 31.91
C ARG A 110 8.43 -15.88 31.08
N LYS A 111 7.33 -16.34 31.70
CA LYS A 111 6.04 -16.54 31.01
C LYS A 111 5.46 -15.21 30.52
N THR A 112 5.47 -14.19 31.37
CA THR A 112 5.02 -12.83 31.03
C THR A 112 5.85 -12.23 29.90
N GLY A 113 7.18 -12.35 29.95
CA GLY A 113 8.04 -11.87 28.87
C GLY A 113 7.73 -12.49 27.51
N LYS A 114 7.43 -13.81 27.48
CA LYS A 114 6.99 -14.48 26.24
C LYS A 114 5.66 -13.92 25.73
N ILE A 115 4.67 -13.78 26.61
CA ILE A 115 3.35 -13.24 26.24
C ILE A 115 3.49 -11.82 25.67
N VAL A 116 4.24 -10.95 26.34
CA VAL A 116 4.46 -9.57 25.87
C VAL A 116 5.15 -9.55 24.50
N ALA A 117 6.18 -10.37 24.29
CA ALA A 117 6.87 -10.46 23.00
C ALA A 117 5.95 -10.97 21.88
N ILE A 118 5.07 -11.93 22.18
CA ILE A 118 4.06 -12.43 21.24
C ILE A 118 3.08 -11.31 20.89
N VAL A 119 2.54 -10.61 21.89
CA VAL A 119 1.59 -9.51 21.68
C VAL A 119 2.20 -8.42 20.80
N PHE A 120 3.43 -7.97 21.08
CA PHE A 120 4.08 -6.95 20.26
C PHE A 120 4.42 -7.46 18.85
N THR A 121 4.89 -8.69 18.72
CA THR A 121 5.14 -9.30 17.39
C THR A 121 3.85 -9.35 16.58
N THR A 122 2.75 -9.84 17.17
CA THR A 122 1.45 -9.91 16.51
C THR A 122 0.92 -8.53 16.14
N ALA A 123 1.00 -7.55 17.04
CA ALA A 123 0.58 -6.17 16.75
C ALA A 123 1.37 -5.57 15.58
N PHE A 124 2.68 -5.77 15.56
CA PHE A 124 3.53 -5.30 14.45
C PHE A 124 3.22 -6.00 13.13
N LEU A 125 3.01 -7.32 13.14
CA LEU A 125 2.60 -8.07 11.96
C LEU A 125 1.24 -7.58 11.43
N LEU A 126 0.28 -7.29 12.30
CA LEU A 126 -1.02 -6.72 11.91
C LEU A 126 -0.86 -5.34 11.27
N LEU A 127 0.04 -4.49 11.79
CA LEU A 127 0.35 -3.19 11.17
C LEU A 127 0.96 -3.37 9.77
N LEU A 128 1.91 -4.29 9.61
CA LEU A 128 2.49 -4.59 8.29
C LEU A 128 1.45 -5.14 7.31
N MET A 129 0.50 -5.92 7.80
CA MET A 129 -0.57 -6.50 6.99
C MET A 129 -1.72 -5.52 6.70
N GLN A 130 -1.72 -4.31 7.25
CA GLN A 130 -2.84 -3.38 7.14
C GLN A 130 -3.31 -3.14 5.68
N PRO A 131 -2.41 -2.97 4.67
CA PRO A 131 -2.83 -2.84 3.28
C PRO A 131 -3.55 -4.09 2.72
N TRP A 132 -3.20 -5.29 3.19
CA TRP A 132 -3.86 -6.53 2.75
C TRP A 132 -5.19 -6.78 3.48
N ILE A 133 -5.29 -6.29 4.71
CA ILE A 133 -6.52 -6.44 5.51
C ILE A 133 -7.67 -5.67 4.85
N SER A 134 -7.44 -4.45 4.35
CA SER A 134 -8.48 -3.70 3.64
C SER A 134 -9.03 -4.49 2.46
N ASP A 135 -8.15 -5.10 1.66
CA ASP A 135 -8.55 -5.88 0.50
C ASP A 135 -9.32 -7.15 0.87
N TRP A 136 -8.96 -7.81 1.98
CA TRP A 136 -9.66 -8.99 2.48
C TRP A 136 -11.01 -8.67 3.11
N THR A 137 -11.16 -7.48 3.71
CA THR A 137 -12.41 -7.05 4.33
C THR A 137 -13.40 -6.42 3.35
N PHE A 138 -12.96 -6.16 2.11
CA PHE A 138 -13.78 -5.55 1.06
C PHE A 138 -14.97 -6.44 0.71
N ASN A 139 -16.17 -5.86 0.78
CA ASN A 139 -17.42 -6.60 0.62
C ASN A 139 -18.45 -5.84 -0.22
N LYS A 140 -19.62 -6.46 -0.44
CA LYS A 140 -20.69 -5.92 -1.28
C LYS A 140 -21.24 -4.58 -0.79
N LYS A 141 -21.18 -4.29 0.52
CA LYS A 141 -21.64 -3.00 1.07
C LYS A 141 -20.68 -1.87 0.67
N ASP A 142 -19.39 -2.16 0.67
CA ASP A 142 -18.35 -1.19 0.28
C ASP A 142 -18.49 -0.84 -1.20
N VAL A 143 -18.66 -1.86 -2.06
CA VAL A 143 -18.97 -1.67 -3.48
C VAL A 143 -20.21 -0.80 -3.68
N LYS A 144 -21.31 -1.09 -2.97
CA LYS A 144 -22.54 -0.29 -3.07
C LYS A 144 -22.33 1.15 -2.60
N LYS A 145 -21.54 1.38 -1.54
CA LYS A 145 -21.18 2.72 -1.06
C LYS A 145 -20.38 3.49 -2.11
N ILE A 146 -19.38 2.84 -2.71
CA ILE A 146 -18.55 3.44 -3.77
C ILE A 146 -19.42 3.76 -4.98
N LEU A 147 -20.13 2.79 -5.54
CA LEU A 147 -20.99 3.02 -6.72
C LEU A 147 -22.08 4.08 -6.48
N ALA A 148 -22.64 4.16 -5.27
CA ALA A 148 -23.61 5.19 -4.92
C ALA A 148 -23.03 6.62 -4.99
N PHE A 149 -21.74 6.81 -4.68
CA PHE A 149 -21.06 8.10 -4.88
C PHE A 149 -21.08 8.54 -6.35
N HIS A 150 -21.04 7.58 -7.27
CA HIS A 150 -21.08 7.80 -8.72
C HIS A 150 -22.51 7.78 -9.29
N ASN A 151 -23.54 7.81 -8.43
CA ASN A 151 -24.95 7.64 -8.80
C ASN A 151 -25.23 6.33 -9.57
N LEU A 152 -24.45 5.28 -9.31
CA LEU A 152 -24.66 3.94 -9.83
C LEU A 152 -25.22 3.06 -8.73
N GLU A 153 -26.44 2.56 -8.91
CA GLU A 153 -27.06 1.61 -7.98
C GLU A 153 -27.14 0.23 -8.63
N LEU A 154 -26.61 -0.80 -7.94
CA LEU A 154 -26.79 -2.21 -8.29
C LEU A 154 -28.01 -2.77 -7.59
N LYS A 155 -28.98 -3.25 -8.37
CA LYS A 155 -30.29 -3.72 -7.87
C LYS A 155 -30.31 -5.23 -7.72
N ASP A 156 -29.57 -5.93 -8.55
CA ASP A 156 -29.44 -7.38 -8.49
C ASP A 156 -28.20 -7.80 -7.69
N ASP A 157 -28.04 -9.11 -7.50
CA ASP A 157 -26.83 -9.64 -6.89
C ASP A 157 -25.64 -9.61 -7.86
N PHE A 158 -24.45 -9.36 -7.31
CA PHE A 158 -23.20 -9.30 -8.06
C PHE A 158 -22.10 -10.07 -7.33
N LYS A 159 -21.06 -10.45 -8.06
CA LYS A 159 -19.88 -11.12 -7.50
C LYS A 159 -18.67 -10.20 -7.64
N ILE A 160 -17.96 -9.98 -6.53
CA ILE A 160 -16.66 -9.32 -6.54
C ILE A 160 -15.65 -10.35 -7.05
N LEU A 161 -15.02 -10.07 -8.19
CA LEU A 161 -14.00 -10.92 -8.80
C LEU A 161 -12.60 -10.53 -8.33
N LYS A 162 -12.38 -9.22 -8.16
CA LYS A 162 -11.09 -8.64 -7.81
C LYS A 162 -11.29 -7.33 -7.04
N ASN A 163 -10.40 -7.07 -6.09
CA ASN A 163 -10.28 -5.79 -5.40
C ASN A 163 -8.81 -5.56 -5.08
N GLU A 164 -8.29 -4.39 -5.44
CA GLU A 164 -6.90 -3.98 -5.19
C GLU A 164 -6.89 -2.48 -4.87
N SER A 165 -6.28 -2.14 -3.74
CA SER A 165 -5.93 -0.76 -3.39
C SER A 165 -4.41 -0.62 -3.34
N PHE A 166 -3.85 0.35 -4.06
CA PHE A 166 -2.40 0.59 -4.06
C PHE A 166 -2.07 2.06 -4.19
N GLY A 167 -0.87 2.45 -3.77
CA GLY A 167 -0.34 3.80 -3.96
C GLY A 167 -0.12 4.53 -2.65
N PHE A 168 1.14 4.83 -2.34
CA PHE A 168 1.53 5.66 -1.20
C PHE A 168 1.57 7.16 -1.53
N LYS A 169 1.82 7.49 -2.80
CA LYS A 169 1.90 8.86 -3.32
C LYS A 169 0.77 9.15 -4.30
N ASP A 170 0.54 8.19 -5.19
CA ASP A 170 -0.50 8.24 -6.22
C ASP A 170 -1.47 7.09 -5.92
N TYR A 171 -2.49 7.38 -5.09
CA TYR A 171 -3.43 6.39 -4.58
C TYR A 171 -4.42 5.99 -5.67
N ARG A 172 -4.57 4.68 -5.85
CA ARG A 172 -5.50 4.06 -6.78
C ARG A 172 -6.29 2.94 -6.11
N GLU A 173 -7.61 2.98 -6.24
CA GLU A 173 -8.52 1.93 -5.82
C GLU A 173 -9.18 1.31 -7.05
N THR A 174 -9.09 -0.02 -7.18
CA THR A 174 -9.69 -0.75 -8.30
C THR A 174 -10.45 -1.98 -7.84
N PHE A 175 -11.59 -2.24 -8.46
CA PHE A 175 -12.30 -3.51 -8.27
C PHE A 175 -13.02 -3.96 -9.55
N ILE A 176 -13.22 -5.27 -9.67
CA ILE A 176 -13.94 -5.87 -10.80
C ILE A 176 -15.14 -6.64 -10.25
N LEU A 177 -16.32 -6.33 -10.81
CA LEU A 177 -17.58 -6.98 -10.47
C LEU A 177 -18.10 -7.78 -11.66
N LYS A 178 -18.60 -8.99 -11.41
CA LYS A 178 -19.50 -9.69 -12.33
C LYS A 178 -20.92 -9.22 -12.09
N LEU A 179 -21.54 -8.62 -13.10
CA LEU A 179 -22.89 -8.08 -13.02
C LEU A 179 -23.96 -9.09 -13.48
N SER A 180 -25.21 -8.83 -13.06
CA SER A 180 -26.38 -9.43 -13.70
C SER A 180 -26.63 -8.80 -15.07
N ASP A 181 -27.40 -9.47 -15.91
CA ASP A 181 -27.78 -8.96 -17.23
C ASP A 181 -28.58 -7.66 -17.14
N ASN A 182 -29.45 -7.52 -16.13
CA ASN A 182 -30.26 -6.32 -15.96
C ASN A 182 -29.41 -5.13 -15.49
N ASP A 183 -28.48 -5.36 -14.56
CA ASP A 183 -27.58 -4.32 -14.06
C ASP A 183 -26.61 -3.88 -15.16
N PHE A 184 -26.06 -4.83 -15.92
CA PHE A 184 -25.25 -4.54 -17.11
C PHE A 184 -26.01 -3.69 -18.13
N ASN A 185 -27.25 -4.09 -18.48
CA ASN A 185 -28.06 -3.36 -19.46
C ASN A 185 -28.43 -1.95 -18.95
N ARG A 186 -28.74 -1.81 -17.66
CA ARG A 186 -29.06 -0.50 -17.06
C ARG A 186 -27.86 0.45 -17.09
N ILE A 187 -26.67 -0.04 -16.71
CA ILE A 187 -25.45 0.79 -16.69
C ILE A 187 -25.02 1.16 -18.12
N SER A 188 -24.99 0.20 -19.05
CA SER A 188 -24.64 0.48 -20.45
C SER A 188 -25.61 1.47 -21.10
N GLN A 189 -26.91 1.36 -20.83
CA GLN A 189 -27.88 2.34 -21.29
C GLN A 189 -27.66 3.72 -20.66
N SER A 190 -27.32 3.79 -19.37
CA SER A 190 -26.99 5.06 -18.70
C SER A 190 -25.75 5.74 -19.29
N ILE A 191 -24.78 4.99 -19.79
CA ILE A 191 -23.61 5.53 -20.52
C ILE A 191 -24.05 6.06 -21.89
N LYS A 192 -24.78 5.26 -22.68
CA LYS A 192 -25.23 5.66 -24.03
C LYS A 192 -26.19 6.85 -24.01
N SER A 193 -27.03 6.97 -22.99
CA SER A 193 -28.03 8.05 -22.88
C SER A 193 -27.49 9.30 -22.22
N SER A 194 -26.21 9.33 -21.82
CA SER A 194 -25.64 10.49 -21.15
C SER A 194 -25.42 11.65 -22.12
N LYS A 195 -25.43 12.87 -21.60
CA LYS A 195 -25.09 14.07 -22.39
C LYS A 195 -23.62 14.10 -22.83
N SER A 196 -22.78 13.30 -22.16
CA SER A 196 -21.34 13.21 -22.38
C SER A 196 -20.96 12.11 -23.38
N TYR A 197 -21.93 11.37 -23.93
CA TYR A 197 -21.67 10.27 -24.85
C TYR A 197 -21.10 10.77 -26.18
N LYS A 198 -19.87 10.35 -26.49
CA LYS A 198 -19.12 10.75 -27.69
C LYS A 198 -19.28 9.81 -28.88
N GLY A 199 -20.02 8.72 -28.70
CA GLY A 199 -20.30 7.76 -29.76
C GLY A 199 -19.42 6.51 -29.71
N PHE A 200 -19.37 5.82 -30.84
CA PHE A 200 -18.66 4.56 -31.01
C PHE A 200 -17.27 4.77 -31.62
N PHE A 201 -16.26 4.17 -31.00
CA PHE A 201 -14.87 4.14 -31.46
C PHE A 201 -14.45 2.69 -31.71
N ARG A 202 -13.69 2.44 -32.78
CA ARG A 202 -13.26 1.05 -33.07
C ARG A 202 -12.27 0.52 -32.03
N ASP A 203 -11.40 1.40 -31.56
CA ASP A 203 -10.33 1.14 -30.60
C ASP A 203 -10.02 2.42 -29.78
N TYR A 204 -9.02 2.33 -28.89
CA TYR A 204 -8.58 3.44 -28.04
C TYR A 204 -7.70 4.47 -28.75
N SER A 205 -7.25 4.25 -29.98
CA SER A 205 -6.29 5.14 -30.65
C SER A 205 -6.83 6.55 -30.88
N ASN A 206 -8.16 6.67 -31.02
CA ASN A 206 -8.87 7.93 -31.17
C ASN A 206 -9.93 8.12 -30.08
N ALA A 207 -9.84 7.39 -28.97
CA ALA A 207 -10.80 7.50 -27.89
C ALA A 207 -10.60 8.83 -27.14
N PRO A 208 -11.70 9.53 -26.80
CA PRO A 208 -11.62 10.73 -25.99
C PRO A 208 -11.20 10.38 -24.55
N SER A 209 -10.44 11.25 -23.90
CA SER A 209 -10.07 11.14 -22.49
C SER A 209 -10.38 12.45 -21.77
N VAL A 210 -10.44 12.41 -20.44
CA VAL A 210 -10.61 13.59 -19.61
C VAL A 210 -9.30 14.39 -19.57
N ASP A 211 -9.32 15.64 -20.03
CA ASP A 211 -8.15 16.54 -20.02
C ASP A 211 -8.24 17.61 -18.91
N THR A 212 -9.44 17.84 -18.37
CA THR A 212 -9.69 18.91 -17.39
C THR A 212 -10.53 18.47 -16.20
N GLN A 213 -10.36 19.18 -15.09
CA GLN A 213 -11.13 18.93 -13.87
C GLN A 213 -12.62 19.27 -14.08
N ASN A 214 -13.52 18.40 -13.63
CA ASN A 214 -14.98 18.45 -13.89
C ASN A 214 -15.42 18.13 -15.33
N ASP A 215 -14.60 17.44 -16.11
CA ASP A 215 -15.04 16.86 -17.38
C ASP A 215 -15.58 15.43 -17.19
N THR A 216 -16.45 15.02 -18.10
CA THR A 216 -17.01 13.65 -18.16
C THR A 216 -17.08 13.24 -19.62
N VAL A 217 -16.51 12.08 -19.91
CA VAL A 217 -16.43 11.49 -21.23
C VAL A 217 -17.01 10.09 -21.15
N ASP A 218 -18.07 9.87 -21.92
CA ASP A 218 -18.69 8.55 -22.07
C ASP A 218 -18.50 8.08 -23.52
N PHE A 219 -18.14 6.83 -23.75
CA PHE A 219 -18.00 6.30 -25.10
C PHE A 219 -18.17 4.79 -25.15
N GLU A 220 -18.28 4.26 -26.37
CA GLU A 220 -18.40 2.83 -26.62
C GLU A 220 -17.24 2.40 -27.53
N THR A 221 -16.57 1.30 -27.16
CA THR A 221 -15.63 0.62 -28.07
C THR A 221 -16.23 -0.67 -28.61
N THR A 222 -15.50 -1.40 -29.44
CA THR A 222 -15.92 -2.75 -29.87
C THR A 222 -16.27 -3.66 -28.68
N ASN A 223 -15.47 -3.60 -27.61
CA ASN A 223 -15.54 -4.55 -26.50
C ASN A 223 -16.12 -3.97 -25.21
N TYR A 224 -16.15 -2.64 -25.06
CA TYR A 224 -16.46 -2.00 -23.78
C TYR A 224 -17.44 -0.85 -23.90
N PHE A 225 -18.14 -0.56 -22.79
CA PHE A 225 -18.71 0.76 -22.53
C PHE A 225 -17.84 1.46 -21.49
N GLU A 226 -17.53 2.72 -21.75
CA GLU A 226 -16.57 3.48 -20.99
C GLU A 226 -17.21 4.74 -20.42
N ARG A 227 -16.87 5.06 -19.18
CA ARG A 227 -17.14 6.35 -18.55
C ARG A 227 -15.90 6.78 -17.80
N GLU A 228 -15.38 7.94 -18.14
CA GLU A 228 -14.26 8.58 -17.47
C GLU A 228 -14.69 9.97 -17.02
N TYR A 229 -14.41 10.35 -15.77
CA TYR A 229 -14.69 11.70 -15.31
C TYR A 229 -13.81 12.09 -14.12
N SER A 230 -13.61 13.40 -13.97
CA SER A 230 -12.92 13.98 -12.81
C SER A 230 -13.85 14.94 -12.08
N THR A 231 -13.70 15.09 -10.77
CA THR A 231 -14.54 16.00 -9.98
C THR A 231 -13.72 16.75 -8.93
N ASN A 232 -14.16 17.95 -8.55
CA ASN A 232 -13.59 18.67 -7.40
C ASN A 232 -13.91 18.00 -6.05
N ARG A 233 -14.92 17.12 -6.01
CA ARG A 233 -15.34 16.45 -4.78
C ARG A 233 -14.55 15.15 -4.60
N LYS A 234 -13.57 15.17 -3.70
CA LYS A 234 -12.83 13.98 -3.31
C LYS A 234 -13.71 12.97 -2.57
N MET A 235 -13.49 11.69 -2.82
CA MET A 235 -14.01 10.60 -2.00
C MET A 235 -13.28 10.54 -0.65
N GLU A 236 -13.79 9.73 0.29
CA GLU A 236 -13.17 9.55 1.62
C GLU A 236 -11.73 9.04 1.56
N ASN A 237 -11.40 8.26 0.52
CA ASN A 237 -10.08 7.73 0.21
C ASN A 237 -9.17 8.75 -0.53
N GLY A 238 -9.67 9.95 -0.87
CA GLY A 238 -8.92 11.01 -1.54
C GLY A 238 -9.02 11.04 -3.07
N THR A 239 -9.60 10.01 -3.71
CA THR A 239 -9.70 9.93 -5.17
C THR A 239 -10.68 10.95 -5.75
N TYR A 240 -10.41 11.39 -6.97
CA TYR A 240 -11.21 12.40 -7.67
C TYR A 240 -11.30 12.20 -9.18
N HIS A 241 -10.45 11.36 -9.78
CA HIS A 241 -10.54 10.89 -11.15
C HIS A 241 -11.05 9.46 -11.16
N PHE A 242 -12.02 9.17 -12.02
CA PHE A 242 -12.74 7.90 -12.02
C PHE A 242 -12.90 7.38 -13.42
N TRP A 243 -12.66 6.08 -13.57
CA TRP A 243 -12.83 5.35 -14.81
C TRP A 243 -13.64 4.08 -14.57
N PHE A 244 -14.67 3.89 -15.38
CA PHE A 244 -15.56 2.74 -15.39
C PHE A 244 -15.49 2.09 -16.76
N GLN A 245 -15.10 0.82 -16.78
CA GLN A 245 -15.06 0.00 -17.97
C GLN A 245 -16.02 -1.18 -17.83
N LEU A 246 -16.94 -1.31 -18.77
CA LEU A 246 -17.96 -2.36 -18.77
C LEU A 246 -17.75 -3.31 -19.95
N ASP A 247 -17.25 -4.52 -19.68
CA ASP A 247 -16.95 -5.55 -20.68
C ASP A 247 -18.22 -6.18 -21.26
N LYS A 248 -18.43 -6.06 -22.57
CA LYS A 248 -19.64 -6.55 -23.26
C LYS A 248 -19.76 -8.07 -23.31
N GLN A 249 -18.65 -8.79 -23.32
CA GLN A 249 -18.64 -10.25 -23.41
C GLN A 249 -18.75 -10.88 -22.04
N LYS A 250 -17.95 -10.39 -21.10
CA LYS A 250 -17.91 -10.91 -19.73
C LYS A 250 -18.97 -10.31 -18.84
N LYS A 251 -19.61 -9.19 -19.19
CA LYS A 251 -20.55 -8.47 -18.31
C LYS A 251 -19.89 -8.13 -16.97
N GLU A 252 -18.64 -7.68 -17.06
CA GLU A 252 -17.81 -7.30 -15.92
C GLU A 252 -17.70 -5.78 -15.88
N LEU A 253 -17.85 -5.19 -14.69
CA LEU A 253 -17.60 -3.79 -14.44
C LEU A 253 -16.27 -3.66 -13.71
N GLU A 254 -15.31 -3.02 -14.36
CA GLU A 254 -14.08 -2.55 -13.75
C GLU A 254 -14.25 -1.10 -13.33
N TYR A 255 -13.95 -0.84 -12.06
CA TYR A 255 -13.87 0.48 -11.47
C TYR A 255 -12.41 0.81 -11.18
N ASN A 256 -12.03 2.06 -11.46
CA ASN A 256 -10.74 2.61 -11.10
C ASN A 256 -10.94 4.05 -10.61
N GLY A 257 -10.56 4.31 -9.36
CA GLY A 257 -10.49 5.66 -8.81
C GLY A 257 -9.06 6.04 -8.48
N SER A 258 -8.62 7.22 -8.89
CA SER A 258 -7.29 7.77 -8.63
C SER A 258 -7.33 9.18 -8.05
N ASP A 259 -6.27 9.56 -7.34
CA ASP A 259 -5.99 10.94 -6.91
C ASP A 259 -5.00 11.66 -7.84
N GLU A 260 -4.83 11.11 -9.05
CA GLU A 260 -4.17 11.76 -10.20
C GLU A 260 -5.22 12.40 -11.12
#